data_AF-A0A8T5RZ73-F1
#
_entry.id   AF-A0A8T5RZ73-F1
#
_cell.length_a   1.000
_cell.length_b   1.000
_cell.length_c   1.000
_cell.angle_alpha   90.00
_cell.angle_beta   90.00
_cell.angle_gamma   90.00
#
_symmetry.space_group_name_H-M   'P 1'
#
loop_
_entity.id
_entity.type
_entity.pdbx_description
1 polymer ?
#
loop_
_entity_poly.entity_id
_entity_poly.type
_entity_poly.pdbx_seq_one_letter_code
_entity_poly.pdbx_strand_id
1 'polypeptide(L)' 'MALTAFPYCKKAGIAQATLSRILNKRREPSLRLLQIILDALGYKISFQKNSYVEKLSLIIENKNDLD' A
#
# COMPACT_ATOMS: atom_id res chain seq x y z
N MET A 1 -21.04 -10.83 17.49
CA MET A 1 -20.69 -10.92 16.06
C MET A 1 -19.58 -9.89 15.81
N ALA A 2 -18.31 -10.29 15.93
CA ALA A 2 -17.20 -9.36 15.77
C ALA A 2 -16.99 -9.10 14.28
N LEU A 3 -17.03 -7.82 13.89
CA LEU A 3 -16.79 -7.32 12.55
C LEU A 3 -15.61 -8.05 11.91
N THR A 4 -15.87 -8.68 10.76
CA THR A 4 -14.90 -9.29 9.84
C THR A 4 -13.91 -8.22 9.39
N ALA A 5 -12.95 -7.93 10.26
CA ALA A 5 -12.03 -6.83 10.07
C ALA A 5 -11.00 -7.24 9.01
N PHE A 6 -11.24 -6.75 7.80
CA PHE A 6 -10.29 -6.59 6.71
C PHE A 6 -9.99 -7.86 5.89
N PRO A 7 -10.90 -8.26 4.97
CA PRO A 7 -10.63 -9.30 3.98
C PRO A 7 -9.33 -9.06 3.17
N TYR A 8 -8.94 -7.79 3.03
CA TYR A 8 -7.70 -7.41 2.36
C TYR A 8 -6.43 -7.71 3.17
N CYS A 9 -6.48 -7.83 4.50
CA CYS A 9 -5.31 -8.28 5.29
C CYS A 9 -4.93 -9.72 4.94
N LYS A 10 -5.95 -10.57 4.77
CA LYS A 10 -5.78 -11.96 4.32
C LYS A 10 -5.25 -12.00 2.88
N LYS A 11 -5.78 -11.16 1.99
CA LYS A 11 -5.32 -11.04 0.59
C LYS A 11 -3.88 -10.53 0.48
N ALA A 12 -3.50 -9.59 1.35
CA ALA A 12 -2.15 -9.00 1.41
C ALA A 12 -1.14 -9.86 2.19
N GLY A 13 -1.56 -10.92 2.88
CA GLY A 13 -0.68 -11.71 3.74
C GLY A 13 -0.10 -10.94 4.93
N ILE A 14 -0.83 -9.92 5.43
CA ILE A 14 -0.39 -9.09 6.55
C ILE A 14 -1.22 -9.37 7.80
N ALA A 15 -0.56 -9.36 8.96
CA ALA A 15 -1.26 -9.44 10.23
C ALA A 15 -2.12 -8.17 10.45
N GLN A 16 -3.37 -8.36 10.86
CA GLN A 16 -4.29 -7.26 11.16
C GLN A 16 -3.71 -6.28 12.19
N ALA A 17 -3.00 -6.78 13.21
CA ALA A 17 -2.33 -5.96 14.21
C ALA A 17 -1.27 -5.03 13.60
N THR A 18 -0.57 -5.50 12.55
CA THR A 18 0.43 -4.69 11.83
C THR A 18 -0.23 -3.53 11.11
N LEU A 19 -1.32 -3.79 10.39
CA LEU A 19 -2.07 -2.74 9.72
C LEU A 19 -2.67 -1.73 10.71
N SER A 20 -3.29 -2.22 11.79
CA SER A 20 -3.86 -1.34 12.82
C SER A 20 -2.81 -0.40 13.42
N ARG A 21 -1.58 -0.89 13.65
CA ARG A 21 -0.47 -0.05 14.14
C ARG A 21 -0.04 1.01 13.11
N ILE A 22 -0.05 0.67 11.82
CA ILE A 22 0.26 1.60 10.72
C ILE A 22 -0.81 2.70 10.63
N LEU A 23 -2.08 2.31 10.62
CA LEU A 23 -3.21 3.25 10.53
C LEU A 23 -3.27 4.19 11.74
N ASN A 24 -2.92 3.69 12.92
CA ASN A 24 -2.86 4.49 14.15
C ASN A 24 -1.57 5.32 14.28
N LYS A 25 -0.76 5.46 13.21
CA LYS A 25 0.53 6.17 13.19
C LYS A 25 1.53 5.72 14.27
N ARG A 26 1.36 4.51 14.83
CA ARG A 26 2.26 3.93 15.84
C ARG A 26 3.46 3.22 15.23
N ARG A 27 3.48 3.07 13.90
CA ARG A 27 4.57 2.45 13.15
C ARG A 27 4.58 2.99 11.72
N GLU A 28 5.72 3.49 11.27
CA GLU A 28 5.92 3.75 9.84
C GLU A 28 6.09 2.41 9.09
N PRO A 29 5.30 2.17 8.04
CA PRO A 29 5.45 0.98 7.23
C PRO A 29 6.74 1.06 6.39
N SER A 30 7.40 -0.08 6.20
CA SER A 30 8.47 -0.16 5.20
C SER A 30 7.88 -0.02 3.80
N LEU A 31 8.69 0.44 2.85
CA LEU A 31 8.30 0.61 1.45
C LEU A 31 7.72 -0.68 0.85
N ARG A 32 8.31 -1.83 1.20
CA ARG A 32 7.83 -3.16 0.80
C ARG A 32 6.45 -3.48 1.36
N LEU A 33 6.19 -3.13 2.62
CA LEU A 33 4.89 -3.36 3.25
C LEU A 33 3.82 -2.45 2.63
N LEU A 34 4.19 -1.20 2.32
CA LEU A 34 3.33 -0.27 1.61
C LEU A 34 2.96 -0.80 0.21
N GLN A 35 3.94 -1.33 -0.54
CA GLN A 35 3.72 -1.99 -1.83
C GLN A 35 2.75 -3.16 -1.72
N ILE A 36 2.92 -4.05 -0.73
CA ILE A 36 2.04 -5.21 -0.53
C ILE A 36 0.60 -4.78 -0.22
N ILE A 37 0.43 -3.77 0.64
CA ILE A 37 -0.89 -3.23 0.99
C ILE A 37 -1.56 -2.61 -0.24
N LEU A 38 -0.84 -1.76 -0.96
CA LEU A 38 -1.36 -1.07 -2.14
C LEU A 38 -1.69 -2.07 -3.26
N ASP A 39 -0.83 -3.06 -3.51
CA ASP A 39 -1.07 -4.12 -4.49
C ASP A 39 -2.35 -4.92 -4.18
N ALA A 40 -2.55 -5.28 -2.92
CA ALA A 40 -3.75 -5.99 -2.48
C ALA A 40 -5.04 -5.16 -2.65
N LEU A 41 -4.93 -3.84 -2.53
CA LEU A 41 -6.01 -2.87 -2.79
C LEU A 41 -6.21 -2.59 -4.28
N GLY A 42 -5.38 -3.17 -5.16
CA GLY A 42 -5.44 -2.94 -6.60
C GLY A 42 -4.70 -1.69 -7.04
N TYR A 43 -3.74 -1.17 -6.28
CA TYR A 43 -2.89 -0.06 -6.68
C TYR A 43 -1.49 -0.54 -7.02
N LYS A 44 -0.84 0.09 -8.00
CA LYS A 44 0.56 -0.14 -8.36
C LYS A 44 1.39 1.07 -7.97
N ILE A 45 2.54 0.83 -7.33
CA ILE A 45 3.51 1.88 -7.02
C ILE A 45 4.63 1.83 -8.05
N SER A 46 4.85 2.94 -8.75
CA SER A 46 5.92 3.12 -9.71
C SER A 46 6.79 4.30 -9.28
N PHE A 47 8.11 4.18 -9.40
CA PHE A 47 9.03 5.31 -9.18
C PHE A 47 9.43 5.85 -10.54
N GLN A 48 9.12 7.11 -10.80
CA GLN A 48 9.56 7.79 -12.00
C GLN A 48 10.65 8.79 -11.62
N LYS A 49 11.85 8.59 -12.13
CA LYS A 49 12.91 9.58 -12.02
C LYS A 49 12.63 10.67 -13.05
N ASN A 50 12.33 11.87 -12.58
CA ASN A 50 12.24 13.02 -13.45
C ASN A 50 13.65 13.58 -13.68
N SER A 51 14.23 13.25 -14.83
CA SER A 51 15.58 13.65 -15.24
C SER A 51 15.76 15.16 -15.37
N TYR A 52 14.68 15.93 -15.51
CA TYR A 52 14.74 17.40 -15.62
C TYR A 52 14.93 18.11 -14.27
N VAL A 53 14.61 17.44 -13.16
CA VAL A 53 14.57 18.07 -11.82
C VAL A 53 15.32 17.25 -10.77
N GLU A 54 16.07 16.22 -11.19
CA GLU A 54 16.74 15.23 -10.32
C GLU A 54 15.85 14.73 -9.16
N LYS A 55 14.54 14.62 -9.40
CA LYS A 55 13.55 14.25 -8.40
C LYS A 55 12.97 12.88 -8.69
N LEU A 56 12.90 12.04 -7.66
CA LEU A 56 12.14 10.79 -7.69
C LEU A 56 10.68 11.10 -7.34
N SER A 57 9.79 10.86 -8.30
CA SER A 57 8.35 10.95 -8.09
C SER A 57 7.79 9.57 -7.78
N LEU A 58 7.01 9.47 -6.71
CA LEU A 58 6.19 8.30 -6.43
C LEU A 58 4.88 8.44 -7.21
N ILE A 59 4.58 7.44 -8.05
CA ILE A 59 3.33 7.35 -8.80
C ILE A 59 2.54 6.19 -8.21
N ILE A 60 1.26 6.43 -7.90
CA ILE A 60 0.32 5.42 -7.44
C ILE A 60 -0.79 5.33 -8.48
N GLU A 61 -0.89 4.19 -9.15
CA GLU A 61 -1.85 3.96 -10.24
C GLU A 61 -2.92 2.97 -9.77
N ASN A 62 -4.20 3.23 -10.04
CA ASN A 62 -5.27 2.28 -9.79
C ASN A 62 -5.31 1.23 -10.92
N LYS A 63 -5.14 -0.04 -10.58
CA LYS A 63 -5.22 -1.16 -11.53
C LYS A 63 -6.63 -1.37 -12.08
N ASN A 64 -7.66 -0.87 -11.41
CA ASN A 64 -9.04 -0.95 -11.89
C ASN A 64 -9.40 0.14 -12.93
N ASP A 65 -8.56 1.17 -13.08
CA ASP A 65 -8.69 2.22 -14.12
C ASP A 65 -7.88 1.88 -15.39
N LEU A 66 -7.20 0.72 -15.38
CA LEU A 66 -6.33 0.25 -16.47
C LEU A 66 -7.03 -0.76 -17.40
N ASP A 67 -8.35 -0.93 -17.26
CA ASP A 67 -9.22 -1.78 -18.10
C ASP A 67 -10.32 -0.92 -18.77
#